data_AF-A0A1A8KY96-F1
#
_entry.id   AF-A0A1A8KY96-F1
#
_cell.length_a   1.000
_cell.length_b   1.000
_cell.length_c   1.000
_cell.angle_alpha   90.00
_cell.angle_beta   90.00
_cell.angle_gamma   90.00
#
_symmetry.space_group_name_H-M   'P 1'
#
loop_
_entity.id
_entity.type
_entity.pdbx_description
1 polymer ?
#
loop_
_entity_poly.entity_id
_entity_poly.type
_entity_poly.pdbx_seq_one_letter_code
_entity_poly.pdbx_strand_id
1 'polypeptide(L)'
;VRDFLHSGKFEKTSLAKVMWKVKVNDCDWLKISKTGRVPPSELAYRTQILGQFLAWLLDGYVVGLDLAFKDYLAKSQMKELCPAEVASFPKDTVISRLRFIPKTDGMRPITRFIGRDTKTKLYQAKARNFLDALQACVQSNPSLLGSTVWGLKDIHKVLSSLAPAQKDKPQHLYFVKVDVSSAYESLPHDKLMEVIGQVLSPVQEELFTVRCYSKIWMDSHEGLKKAFVRQADFLDHDFRPTNMKGFLMSQQKSGKIHSAVTTLLAGVPQYGLVVNPQKVVVNFPLPERPWSGFDVHVLPSHCLFPWCGLLLDTQSLDVCKDYSRYSGLSLRYCMTLGSFHSAGLQMRTKLMSILRLKSHTLFLDLKNNSIEVVYRNIYSLLLLQAYRFHACAQNLPFGQTVAKNPVYFLQMIWDMAGFANRLIRISNKGSC
;
A
#
# COMPACT_ATOMS: atom_id res chain seq x y z
N VAL A 1 -25.90 1.76 -15.75
CA VAL A 1 -25.90 2.44 -14.43
C VAL A 1 -25.47 1.51 -13.29
N ARG A 2 -26.13 0.37 -13.03
CA ARG A 2 -25.72 -0.59 -11.98
C ARG A 2 -24.24 -0.96 -12.07
N ASP A 3 -23.74 -1.36 -13.25
CA ASP A 3 -22.32 -1.69 -13.43
C ASP A 3 -21.36 -0.52 -13.19
N PHE A 4 -21.81 0.70 -13.45
CA PHE A 4 -21.05 1.93 -13.18
C PHE A 4 -20.98 2.21 -11.67
N LEU A 5 -22.09 2.05 -10.95
CA LEU A 5 -22.15 2.19 -9.49
C LEU A 5 -21.33 1.09 -8.77
N HIS A 6 -21.22 -0.09 -9.36
CA HIS A 6 -20.40 -1.20 -8.87
C HIS A 6 -18.99 -1.21 -9.49
N SER A 7 -18.57 -0.12 -10.13
CA SER A 7 -17.21 -0.02 -10.69
C SER A 7 -16.20 0.23 -9.57
N GLY A 8 -15.09 -0.50 -9.61
CA GLY A 8 -14.00 -0.33 -8.66
C GLY A 8 -13.25 0.98 -8.85
N LYS A 9 -12.50 1.39 -7.82
CA LYS A 9 -11.63 2.57 -7.90
C LYS A 9 -10.66 2.43 -9.08
N PHE A 10 -10.60 3.46 -9.93
CA PHE A 10 -9.81 3.51 -11.17
C PHE A 10 -10.28 2.61 -12.31
N GLU A 11 -11.40 1.91 -12.18
CA GLU A 11 -12.01 1.24 -13.33
C GLU A 11 -12.49 2.30 -14.32
N LYS A 12 -12.11 2.11 -15.58
CA LYS A 12 -12.60 2.95 -16.67
C LYS A 12 -13.68 2.16 -17.39
N THR A 13 -14.85 2.74 -17.57
CA THR A 13 -15.86 2.18 -18.46
C THR A 13 -15.68 2.82 -19.83
N SER A 14 -15.34 2.03 -20.85
CA SER A 14 -15.21 2.55 -22.22
C SER A 14 -16.58 2.73 -22.83
N LEU A 15 -16.68 3.66 -23.80
CA LEU A 15 -17.91 3.85 -24.54
C LEU A 15 -18.35 2.56 -25.25
N ALA A 16 -17.41 1.80 -25.80
CA ALA A 16 -17.67 0.49 -26.40
C ALA A 16 -18.33 -0.49 -25.42
N LYS A 17 -17.98 -0.44 -24.13
CA LYS A 17 -18.61 -1.28 -23.09
C LYS A 17 -20.03 -0.81 -22.75
N VAL A 18 -20.25 0.51 -22.71
CA VAL A 18 -21.60 1.08 -22.51
C VAL A 18 -22.52 0.74 -23.68
N MET A 19 -21.97 0.78 -24.90
CA MET A 19 -22.68 0.47 -26.14
C MET A 19 -22.83 -1.04 -26.40
N TRP A 20 -22.19 -1.89 -25.59
CA TRP A 20 -22.21 -3.34 -25.81
C TRP A 20 -23.63 -3.90 -25.65
N LYS A 21 -24.11 -4.62 -26.67
CA LYS A 21 -25.49 -5.13 -26.81
C LYS A 21 -26.58 -4.05 -26.91
N VAL A 22 -26.23 -2.77 -27.01
CA VAL A 22 -27.20 -1.71 -27.31
C VAL A 22 -27.44 -1.70 -28.81
N LYS A 23 -28.69 -1.93 -29.22
CA LYS A 23 -29.07 -1.76 -30.64
C LYS A 23 -29.55 -0.33 -30.83
N VAL A 24 -28.89 0.40 -31.72
CA VAL A 24 -29.28 1.77 -32.08
C VAL A 24 -30.73 1.84 -32.60
N ASN A 25 -31.18 0.78 -33.27
CA ASN A 25 -32.55 0.69 -33.77
C ASN A 25 -33.61 0.49 -32.68
N ASP A 26 -33.23 0.19 -31.43
CA ASP A 26 -34.16 0.14 -30.30
C ASP A 26 -34.41 1.57 -29.73
N CYS A 27 -33.63 2.57 -30.16
CA CYS A 27 -33.80 3.96 -29.74
C CYS A 27 -34.69 4.73 -30.72
N ASP A 28 -35.94 4.99 -30.32
CA ASP A 28 -36.93 5.64 -31.19
C ASP A 28 -36.51 7.03 -31.67
N TRP A 29 -35.90 7.83 -30.81
CA TRP A 29 -35.41 9.18 -31.13
C TRP A 29 -34.24 9.20 -32.14
N LEU A 30 -33.63 8.04 -32.41
CA LEU A 30 -32.60 7.87 -33.43
C LEU A 30 -33.14 7.21 -34.71
N LYS A 31 -34.42 6.86 -34.80
CA LYS A 31 -34.99 6.23 -36.00
C LYS A 31 -35.28 7.28 -37.07
N ILE A 32 -34.73 7.07 -38.27
CA ILE A 32 -34.94 7.95 -39.44
C ILE A 32 -36.04 7.38 -40.34
N SER A 33 -36.27 6.06 -40.32
CA SER A 33 -37.23 5.38 -41.19
C SER A 33 -37.97 4.26 -40.44
N LYS A 34 -39.25 4.05 -40.79
CA LYS A 34 -40.08 2.93 -40.30
C LYS A 34 -39.63 1.55 -40.83
N THR A 35 -38.89 1.50 -41.95
CA THR A 35 -38.47 0.25 -42.61
C THR A 35 -37.15 -0.32 -42.09
N GLY A 36 -36.47 0.39 -41.18
CA GLY A 36 -35.31 -0.11 -40.41
C GLY A 36 -34.00 -0.31 -41.19
N ARG A 37 -34.01 -0.22 -42.53
CA ARG A 37 -32.81 -0.32 -43.37
C ARG A 37 -32.17 1.05 -43.54
N VAL A 38 -30.90 1.16 -43.16
CA VAL A 38 -30.07 2.37 -43.31
C VAL A 38 -28.68 1.99 -43.84
N PRO A 39 -27.98 2.88 -44.56
CA PRO A 39 -26.60 2.66 -44.97
C PRO A 39 -25.66 2.42 -43.77
N PRO A 40 -24.56 1.66 -43.94
CA PRO A 40 -23.57 1.45 -42.87
C PRO A 40 -22.97 2.74 -42.30
N SER A 41 -22.76 3.77 -43.13
CA SER A 41 -22.29 5.09 -42.70
C SER A 41 -23.27 5.76 -41.74
N GLU A 42 -24.56 5.68 -42.05
CA GLU A 42 -25.63 6.23 -41.23
C GLU A 42 -25.77 5.47 -39.90
N LEU A 43 -25.67 4.13 -39.94
CA LEU A 43 -25.65 3.32 -38.72
C LEU A 43 -24.45 3.69 -37.82
N ALA A 44 -23.27 3.91 -38.40
CA ALA A 44 -22.08 4.32 -37.66
C ALA A 44 -22.26 5.70 -37.00
N TYR A 45 -22.81 6.67 -37.74
CA TYR A 45 -23.09 8.02 -37.22
C TYR A 45 -24.11 7.99 -36.07
N ARG A 46 -25.21 7.25 -36.21
CA ARG A 46 -26.21 7.09 -35.15
C ARG A 46 -25.64 6.38 -33.91
N THR A 47 -24.76 5.40 -34.12
CA THR A 47 -24.03 4.73 -33.03
C THR A 47 -23.14 5.73 -32.27
N GLN A 48 -22.47 6.63 -32.99
CA GLN A 48 -21.65 7.69 -32.39
C GLN A 48 -22.48 8.66 -31.56
N ILE A 49 -23.60 9.15 -32.09
CA ILE A 49 -24.51 10.07 -31.37
C ILE A 49 -25.03 9.42 -30.09
N LEU A 50 -25.55 8.19 -30.18
CA LEU A 50 -26.03 7.45 -29.01
C LEU A 50 -24.91 7.31 -27.97
N GLY A 51 -23.71 7.02 -28.42
CA GLY A 51 -22.56 6.91 -27.54
C GLY A 51 -22.19 8.23 -26.83
N GLN A 52 -22.19 9.35 -27.56
CA GLN A 52 -21.95 10.67 -26.98
C GLN A 52 -23.01 11.04 -25.93
N PHE A 53 -24.28 10.77 -26.22
CA PHE A 53 -25.38 10.99 -25.28
C PHE A 53 -25.22 10.17 -23.99
N LEU A 54 -24.93 8.87 -24.09
CA LEU A 54 -24.75 8.00 -22.92
C LEU A 54 -23.52 8.40 -22.09
N ALA A 55 -22.45 8.88 -22.72
CA ALA A 55 -21.30 9.43 -22.02
C ALA A 55 -21.68 10.69 -21.21
N TRP A 56 -22.39 11.63 -21.84
CA TRP A 56 -22.89 12.83 -21.18
C TRP A 56 -23.82 12.51 -20.00
N LEU A 57 -24.74 11.57 -20.16
CA LEU A 57 -25.68 11.17 -19.10
C LEU A 57 -24.93 10.61 -17.87
N LEU A 58 -23.92 9.76 -18.09
CA LEU A 58 -23.14 9.19 -16.99
C LEU A 58 -22.26 10.24 -16.31
N ASP A 59 -21.60 11.12 -17.07
CA ASP A 59 -20.64 12.09 -16.53
C ASP A 59 -21.33 13.31 -15.90
N GLY A 60 -22.37 13.85 -16.55
CA GLY A 60 -23.06 15.06 -16.09
C GLY A 60 -24.15 14.80 -15.06
N TYR A 61 -24.96 13.76 -15.24
CA TYR A 61 -26.15 13.53 -14.41
C TYR A 61 -25.88 12.56 -13.25
N VAL A 62 -25.18 11.45 -13.49
CA VAL A 62 -24.96 10.42 -12.46
C VAL A 62 -23.84 10.80 -11.48
N VAL A 63 -22.75 11.41 -11.94
CA VAL A 63 -21.65 11.85 -11.06
C VAL A 63 -21.99 13.15 -10.31
N GLY A 64 -22.80 14.03 -10.89
CA GLY A 64 -23.20 15.30 -10.29
C GLY A 64 -24.09 15.20 -9.04
N LEU A 65 -24.67 14.03 -8.75
CA LEU A 65 -25.55 13.78 -7.61
C LEU A 65 -24.82 13.43 -6.30
N ASP A 66 -23.49 13.41 -6.27
CA ASP A 66 -22.70 13.05 -5.06
C ASP A 66 -22.64 14.21 -4.05
N LEU A 67 -23.73 14.39 -3.30
CA LEU A 67 -23.98 15.46 -2.32
C LEU A 67 -23.12 15.39 -1.05
N ALA A 68 -22.30 14.34 -0.86
CA ALA A 68 -21.55 14.08 0.37
C ALA A 68 -20.43 15.10 0.70
N PHE A 69 -20.10 15.99 -0.23
CA PHE A 69 -18.97 16.91 -0.08
C PHE A 69 -19.28 18.17 0.76
N LYS A 70 -20.53 18.65 0.73
CA LYS A 70 -20.91 19.94 1.36
C LYS A 70 -20.95 19.86 2.89
N ASP A 71 -21.49 18.78 3.44
CA ASP A 71 -21.62 18.59 4.90
C ASP A 71 -20.26 18.37 5.60
N TYR A 72 -19.24 17.94 4.85
CA TYR A 72 -17.90 17.73 5.40
C TYR A 72 -17.08 19.01 5.51
N LEU A 73 -17.19 19.93 4.54
CA LEU A 73 -16.47 21.21 4.57
C LEU A 73 -16.83 22.04 5.81
N ALA A 74 -18.07 21.92 6.30
CA ALA A 74 -18.53 22.55 7.53
C ALA A 74 -17.88 21.97 8.82
N LYS A 75 -17.34 20.74 8.78
CA LYS A 75 -16.68 20.08 9.93
C LYS A 75 -15.17 20.26 9.94
N SER A 76 -14.55 20.44 8.77
CA SER A 76 -13.12 20.70 8.67
C SER A 76 -12.82 22.14 9.11
N GLN A 77 -11.92 22.32 10.07
CA GLN A 77 -11.42 23.63 10.55
C GLN A 77 -10.62 24.41 9.48
N MET A 78 -11.06 24.38 8.22
CA MET A 78 -10.42 25.08 7.11
C MET A 78 -11.03 26.48 7.01
N LYS A 79 -10.17 27.49 7.04
CA LYS A 79 -10.53 28.89 6.79
C LYS A 79 -10.28 29.21 5.32
N GLU A 80 -11.28 29.79 4.66
CA GLU A 80 -11.06 30.40 3.35
C GLU A 80 -10.17 31.64 3.49
N LEU A 81 -9.12 31.71 2.66
CA LEU A 81 -8.20 32.84 2.65
C LEU A 81 -8.73 33.92 1.72
N CYS A 82 -8.63 35.18 2.14
CA CYS A 82 -9.00 36.30 1.29
C CYS A 82 -7.92 36.56 0.22
N PRO A 83 -8.25 37.26 -0.89
CA PRO A 83 -7.26 37.55 -1.94
C PRO A 83 -6.01 38.29 -1.44
N ALA A 84 -6.14 39.14 -0.42
CA ALA A 84 -5.00 39.84 0.19
C ALA A 84 -4.08 38.89 0.99
N GLU A 85 -4.66 37.96 1.75
CA GLU A 85 -3.92 36.89 2.43
C GLU A 85 -3.19 36.02 1.39
N VAL A 86 -3.85 35.66 0.29
CA VAL A 86 -3.23 34.88 -0.80
C VAL A 86 -2.08 35.64 -1.46
N ALA A 87 -2.21 36.95 -1.65
CA ALA A 87 -1.16 37.79 -2.23
C ALA A 87 0.06 37.97 -1.30
N SER A 88 -0.10 37.76 0.01
CA SER A 88 0.99 37.87 0.99
C SER A 88 1.98 36.69 0.94
N PHE A 89 1.60 35.57 0.32
CA PHE A 89 2.47 34.41 0.22
C PHE A 89 3.68 34.68 -0.69
N PRO A 90 4.86 34.10 -0.37
CA PRO A 90 6.02 34.17 -1.24
C PRO A 90 5.71 33.75 -2.68
N LYS A 91 6.30 34.44 -3.66
CA LYS A 91 6.04 34.15 -5.09
C LYS A 91 6.41 32.73 -5.49
N ASP A 92 7.30 32.06 -4.77
CA ASP A 92 7.71 30.67 -4.97
C ASP A 92 6.83 29.64 -4.24
N THR A 93 5.78 30.08 -3.53
CA THR A 93 4.81 29.22 -2.86
C THR A 93 4.19 28.21 -3.83
N VAL A 94 4.26 26.94 -3.46
CA VAL A 94 3.70 25.84 -4.24
C VAL A 94 2.26 25.61 -3.82
N ILE A 95 1.34 25.81 -4.75
CA ILE A 95 -0.10 25.56 -4.55
C ILE A 95 -0.42 24.14 -4.99
N SER A 96 -1.24 23.42 -4.21
CA SER A 96 -1.65 22.06 -4.53
C SER A 96 -3.15 21.86 -4.30
N ARG A 97 -3.78 21.00 -5.11
CA ARG A 97 -5.19 20.66 -4.95
C ARG A 97 -5.37 19.60 -3.87
N LEU A 98 -6.24 19.90 -2.91
CA LEU A 98 -6.65 18.97 -1.87
C LEU A 98 -7.70 17.99 -2.42
N ARG A 99 -7.53 16.71 -2.12
CA ARG A 99 -8.49 15.64 -2.41
C ARG A 99 -8.87 14.97 -1.10
N PHE A 100 -10.15 14.70 -0.90
CA PHE A 100 -10.63 14.00 0.28
C PHE A 100 -10.86 12.51 -0.02
N ILE A 101 -10.49 11.65 0.92
CA ILE A 101 -10.77 10.21 0.90
C ILE A 101 -11.72 9.88 2.04
N PRO A 102 -12.93 9.36 1.78
CA PRO A 102 -13.83 8.90 2.82
C PRO A 102 -13.21 7.84 3.74
N LYS A 103 -13.50 7.97 5.04
CA LYS A 103 -13.17 7.06 6.13
C LYS A 103 -14.44 6.74 6.92
N THR A 104 -14.35 5.73 7.78
CA THR A 104 -15.47 5.26 8.63
C THR A 104 -15.96 6.34 9.60
N ASP A 105 -15.08 7.25 9.99
CA ASP A 105 -15.24 8.26 11.04
C ASP A 105 -15.01 9.70 10.53
N GLY A 106 -14.85 9.91 9.22
CA GLY A 106 -14.58 11.24 8.65
C GLY A 106 -14.02 11.20 7.23
N MET A 107 -13.31 12.24 6.81
CA MET A 107 -12.56 12.23 5.54
C MET A 107 -11.07 12.47 5.81
N ARG A 108 -10.23 11.82 5.02
CA ARG A 108 -8.78 12.07 5.03
C ARG A 108 -8.41 13.06 3.92
N PRO A 109 -7.94 14.27 4.24
CA PRO A 109 -7.34 15.15 3.25
C PRO A 109 -6.04 14.52 2.73
N ILE A 110 -5.88 14.50 1.41
CA ILE A 110 -4.63 14.16 0.75
C ILE A 110 -4.36 15.21 -0.32
N THR A 111 -3.13 15.70 -0.37
CA THR A 111 -2.69 16.56 -1.47
C THR A 111 -1.76 15.79 -2.38
N ARG A 112 -1.72 16.20 -3.65
CA ARG A 112 -0.73 15.72 -4.59
C ARG A 112 0.01 16.89 -5.22
N PHE A 113 1.28 17.02 -4.89
CA PHE A 113 2.19 17.95 -5.54
C PHE A 113 2.62 17.40 -6.90
N ILE A 114 1.75 17.49 -7.91
CA ILE A 114 2.11 17.26 -9.32
C ILE A 114 1.86 18.55 -10.09
N GLY A 115 2.95 19.25 -10.39
CA GLY A 115 2.98 20.43 -11.24
C GLY A 115 4.14 20.30 -12.23
N ARG A 116 3.93 20.67 -13.50
CA ARG A 116 4.99 20.71 -14.51
C ARG A 116 5.73 22.04 -14.53
N ASP A 117 5.25 23.02 -13.77
CA ASP A 117 5.86 24.32 -13.59
C ASP A 117 7.22 24.19 -12.89
N THR A 118 8.06 25.18 -13.13
CA THR A 118 9.45 25.18 -12.65
C THR A 118 9.53 25.18 -11.12
N LYS A 119 8.60 25.86 -10.43
CA LYS A 119 8.59 25.97 -8.96
C LYS A 119 8.31 24.62 -8.31
N THR A 120 7.27 23.92 -8.78
CA THR A 120 6.95 22.57 -8.28
C THR A 120 8.06 21.57 -8.56
N LYS A 121 8.66 21.60 -9.75
CA LYS A 121 9.80 20.73 -10.08
C LYS A 121 11.00 20.99 -9.17
N LEU A 122 11.32 22.26 -8.90
CA LEU A 122 12.42 22.66 -8.03
C LEU A 122 12.16 22.22 -6.58
N TYR A 123 10.96 22.46 -6.06
CA TYR A 123 10.57 22.00 -4.73
C TYR A 123 10.71 20.49 -4.60
N GLN A 124 10.18 19.73 -5.57
CA GLN A 124 10.32 18.27 -5.56
C GLN A 124 11.78 17.82 -5.65
N ALA A 125 12.63 18.53 -6.41
CA ALA A 125 14.06 18.23 -6.48
C ALA A 125 14.74 18.47 -5.14
N LYS A 126 14.47 19.62 -4.48
CA LYS A 126 14.98 19.92 -3.14
C LYS A 126 14.52 18.88 -2.12
N ALA A 127 13.24 18.53 -2.09
CA ALA A 127 12.70 17.52 -1.18
C ALA A 127 13.33 16.14 -1.40
N ARG A 128 13.59 15.75 -2.66
CA ARG A 128 14.32 14.50 -2.96
C ARG A 128 15.78 14.57 -2.53
N ASN A 129 16.49 15.68 -2.76
CA ASN A 129 17.87 15.84 -2.29
C ASN A 129 17.96 15.76 -0.78
N PHE A 130 17.03 16.41 -0.09
CA PHE A 130 16.95 16.41 1.36
C PHE A 130 16.66 15.02 1.92
N LEU A 131 15.72 14.28 1.34
CA LEU A 131 15.46 12.89 1.72
C LEU A 131 16.68 12.00 1.54
N ASP A 132 17.38 12.13 0.40
CA ASP A 132 18.58 11.36 0.13
C ASP A 132 19.70 11.67 1.15
N ALA A 133 19.90 12.94 1.51
CA ALA A 133 20.88 13.34 2.53
C ALA A 133 20.52 12.74 3.90
N LEU A 134 19.26 12.81 4.32
CA LEU A 134 18.80 12.17 5.56
C LEU A 134 18.99 10.64 5.53
N GLN A 135 18.75 10.00 4.38
CA GLN A 135 18.99 8.56 4.22
C GLN A 135 20.48 8.21 4.35
N ALA A 136 21.38 9.03 3.81
CA ALA A 136 22.82 8.85 3.99
C ALA A 136 23.20 8.99 5.48
N CYS A 137 22.72 10.04 6.16
CA CYS A 137 22.97 10.24 7.61
C CYS A 137 22.54 9.02 8.43
N VAL A 138 21.36 8.49 8.13
CA VAL A 138 20.82 7.28 8.77
C VAL A 138 21.68 6.06 8.47
N GLN A 139 22.19 5.90 7.24
CA GLN A 139 23.02 4.75 6.87
C GLN A 139 24.36 4.77 7.61
N SER A 140 24.97 5.95 7.75
CA SER A 140 26.22 6.14 8.51
C SER A 140 26.02 6.03 10.01
N ASN A 141 24.85 6.44 10.54
CA ASN A 141 24.49 6.29 11.93
C ASN A 141 23.08 5.68 12.14
N PRO A 142 22.93 4.34 12.01
CA PRO A 142 21.65 3.66 12.18
C PRO A 142 21.04 3.73 13.56
N SER A 143 21.79 4.16 14.58
CA SER A 143 21.22 4.41 15.91
C SER A 143 20.12 5.48 15.88
N LEU A 144 20.17 6.42 14.92
CA LEU A 144 19.17 7.47 14.71
C LEU A 144 17.76 6.92 14.45
N LEU A 145 17.65 5.76 13.80
CA LEU A 145 16.35 5.13 13.53
C LEU A 145 15.99 4.01 14.52
N GLY A 146 16.93 3.63 15.40
CA GLY A 146 16.73 2.55 16.34
C GLY A 146 16.27 1.27 15.66
N SER A 147 15.16 0.70 16.14
CA SER A 147 14.58 -0.56 15.65
C SER A 147 13.63 -0.41 14.45
N THR A 148 13.69 0.71 13.72
CA THR A 148 12.81 0.94 12.55
C THR A 148 13.06 -0.07 11.44
N VAL A 149 11.98 -0.54 10.80
CA VAL A 149 12.01 -1.42 9.64
C VAL A 149 11.25 -0.77 8.48
N TRP A 150 11.82 -0.78 7.27
CA TRP A 150 11.25 -0.08 6.11
C TRP A 150 10.36 -0.94 5.22
N GLY A 151 10.30 -2.25 5.47
CA GLY A 151 9.44 -3.16 4.75
C GLY A 151 9.69 -4.64 5.08
N LEU A 152 9.09 -5.52 4.27
CA LEU A 152 9.10 -6.97 4.53
C LEU A 152 10.51 -7.58 4.52
N LYS A 153 11.46 -7.00 3.80
CA LYS A 153 12.86 -7.46 3.79
C LYS A 153 13.56 -7.21 5.13
N ASP A 154 13.40 -6.01 5.68
CA ASP A 154 13.99 -5.65 6.97
C ASP A 154 13.32 -6.44 8.11
N ILE A 155 12.00 -6.59 8.03
CA ILE A 155 11.23 -7.45 8.95
C ILE A 155 11.77 -8.88 8.91
N HIS A 156 11.96 -9.44 7.71
CA HIS A 156 12.52 -10.79 7.53
C HIS A 156 13.93 -10.88 8.13
N LYS A 157 14.80 -9.91 7.88
CA LYS A 157 16.16 -9.87 8.46
C LYS A 157 16.14 -9.86 9.99
N VAL A 158 15.29 -9.03 10.61
CA VAL A 158 15.16 -8.97 12.08
C VAL A 158 14.66 -10.31 12.63
N LEU A 159 13.59 -10.85 12.05
CA LEU A 159 13.00 -12.12 12.50
C LEU A 159 13.94 -13.31 12.25
N SER A 160 14.69 -13.35 11.15
CA SER A 160 15.69 -14.40 10.89
C SER A 160 16.79 -14.42 11.95
N SER A 161 17.06 -13.28 12.59
CA SER A 161 18.06 -13.21 13.65
C SER A 161 17.56 -13.69 15.03
N LEU A 162 16.24 -13.78 15.21
CA LEU A 162 15.57 -14.06 16.50
C LEU A 162 14.83 -15.41 16.50
N ALA A 163 14.08 -15.73 15.44
CA ALA A 163 13.20 -16.89 15.37
C ALA A 163 13.92 -18.23 15.59
N PRO A 164 15.12 -18.50 15.03
CA PRO A 164 15.81 -19.77 15.27
C PRO A 164 16.12 -20.01 16.75
N ALA A 165 16.65 -18.99 17.44
CA ALA A 165 16.97 -19.09 18.87
C ALA A 165 15.72 -19.23 19.74
N GLN A 166 14.64 -18.52 19.37
CA GLN A 166 13.35 -18.64 20.05
C GLN A 166 12.72 -20.03 19.87
N LYS A 167 12.91 -20.68 18.72
CA LYS A 167 12.39 -22.03 18.46
C LYS A 167 13.20 -23.12 19.17
N ASP A 168 14.52 -22.95 19.22
CA ASP A 168 15.42 -23.85 19.94
C ASP A 168 15.18 -23.80 21.45
N LYS A 169 15.04 -22.59 22.01
CA LYS A 169 14.74 -22.38 23.43
C LYS A 169 13.58 -21.39 23.60
N PRO A 170 12.32 -21.87 23.58
CA PRO A 170 11.14 -21.03 23.73
C PRO A 170 11.18 -20.21 25.02
N GLN A 171 11.07 -18.90 24.86
CA GLN A 171 10.89 -17.95 25.96
C GLN A 171 9.53 -17.26 25.83
N HIS A 172 8.97 -16.84 26.96
CA HIS A 172 7.77 -16.02 26.92
C HIS A 172 8.09 -14.65 26.27
N LEU A 173 7.31 -14.28 25.25
CA LEU A 173 7.47 -13.04 24.52
C LEU A 173 6.30 -12.09 24.80
N TYR A 174 6.64 -10.80 24.93
CA TYR A 174 5.67 -9.73 25.10
C TYR A 174 5.57 -8.91 23.82
N PHE A 175 4.36 -8.75 23.32
CA PHE A 175 4.03 -8.02 22.11
C PHE A 175 3.18 -6.81 22.44
N VAL A 176 3.52 -5.71 21.79
CA VAL A 176 2.81 -4.44 21.89
C VAL A 176 2.65 -3.89 20.49
N LYS A 177 1.42 -3.54 20.14
CA LYS A 177 1.09 -2.76 18.96
C LYS A 177 0.46 -1.47 19.41
N VAL A 178 0.97 -0.37 18.87
CA VAL A 178 0.52 0.99 19.14
C VAL A 178 0.23 1.67 17.81
N ASP A 179 -0.93 2.33 17.70
CA ASP A 179 -1.29 3.17 16.55
C ASP A 179 -1.12 4.63 16.97
N VAL A 180 -0.29 5.37 16.25
CA VAL A 180 -0.13 6.82 16.47
C VAL A 180 -1.28 7.55 15.80
N SER A 181 -2.06 8.27 16.60
CA SER A 181 -3.17 9.10 16.14
C SER A 181 -2.64 10.29 15.35
N SER A 182 -3.23 10.56 14.18
CA SER A 182 -2.98 11.79 13.41
C SER A 182 -1.49 12.15 13.24
N ALA A 183 -0.62 11.16 13.02
CA ALA A 183 0.84 11.31 13.05
C ALA A 183 1.42 12.38 12.11
N TYR A 184 0.67 12.85 11.10
CA TYR A 184 1.09 13.96 10.24
C TYR A 184 0.56 15.32 10.72
N GLU A 185 -0.62 15.34 11.34
CA GLU A 185 -1.28 16.57 11.79
C GLU A 185 -0.74 17.03 13.16
N SER A 186 -0.28 16.08 13.98
CA SER A 186 0.20 16.36 15.33
C SER A 186 1.70 16.70 15.42
N LEU A 187 2.41 16.83 14.29
CA LEU A 187 3.85 17.05 14.29
C LEU A 187 4.20 18.49 14.76
N PRO A 188 4.89 18.65 15.91
CA PRO A 188 5.36 19.95 16.35
C PRO A 188 6.51 20.40 15.45
N HIS A 189 6.29 21.45 14.66
CA HIS A 189 7.22 21.88 13.62
C HIS A 189 8.56 22.35 14.20
N ASP A 190 8.55 23.07 15.32
CA ASP A 190 9.78 23.52 15.97
C ASP A 190 10.66 22.35 16.42
N LYS A 191 10.03 21.32 17.01
CA LYS A 191 10.74 20.11 17.41
C LYS A 191 11.23 19.30 16.21
N LEU A 192 10.46 19.25 15.13
CA LEU A 192 10.88 18.62 13.89
C LEU A 192 12.15 19.29 13.35
N MET A 193 12.21 20.62 13.35
CA MET A 193 13.40 21.37 12.94
C MET A 193 14.60 21.11 13.85
N GLU A 194 14.38 21.03 15.17
CA GLU A 194 15.44 20.66 16.13
C GLU A 194 16.02 19.26 15.85
N VAL A 195 15.15 18.26 15.69
CA VAL A 195 15.56 16.86 15.42
C VAL A 195 16.30 16.76 14.09
N ILE A 196 15.80 17.42 13.04
CA ILE A 196 16.49 17.50 11.75
C ILE A 196 17.86 18.17 11.91
N GLY A 197 17.93 19.26 12.67
CA GLY A 197 19.18 19.95 12.97
C GLY A 197 20.21 19.03 13.64
N GLN A 198 19.79 18.24 14.64
CA GLN A 198 20.65 17.27 15.32
C GLN A 198 21.13 16.15 14.39
N VAL A 199 20.31 15.71 13.44
CA VAL A 199 20.71 14.70 12.44
C VAL A 199 21.73 15.26 11.45
N LEU A 200 21.61 16.54 11.08
CA LEU A 200 22.46 17.17 10.07
C LEU A 200 23.71 17.85 10.64
N SER A 201 23.73 18.20 11.94
CA SER A 201 24.86 18.89 12.55
C SER A 201 26.20 18.15 12.41
N PRO A 202 26.29 16.80 12.46
CA PRO A 202 27.56 16.11 12.31
C PRO A 202 28.11 16.15 10.87
N VAL A 203 27.27 16.49 9.89
CA VAL A 203 27.56 16.36 8.45
C VAL A 203 27.41 17.69 7.72
N GLN A 204 27.38 18.81 8.45
CA GLN A 204 27.08 20.12 7.91
C GLN A 204 28.14 20.62 6.90
N GLU A 205 29.38 20.16 7.05
CA GLU A 205 30.50 20.46 6.14
C GLU A 205 30.81 19.31 5.17
N GLU A 206 30.08 18.19 5.26
CA GLU A 206 30.33 17.02 4.41
C GLU A 206 29.64 17.15 3.05
N LEU A 207 30.35 16.72 2.00
CA LEU A 207 29.83 16.72 0.64
C LEU A 207 29.11 15.40 0.35
N PHE A 208 27.81 15.50 0.06
CA PHE A 208 27.01 14.37 -0.41
C PHE A 208 27.17 14.20 -1.93
N THR A 209 27.46 12.98 -2.36
CA THR A 209 27.39 12.64 -3.80
C THR A 209 26.10 11.90 -4.09
N VAL A 210 25.19 12.52 -4.84
CA VAL A 210 24.01 11.84 -5.37
C VAL A 210 24.35 11.19 -6.71
N ARG A 211 24.37 9.86 -6.74
CA ARG A 211 24.56 9.06 -7.95
C ARG A 211 23.22 8.59 -8.49
N CYS A 212 22.97 8.84 -9.77
CA CYS A 212 21.82 8.31 -10.50
C CYS A 212 22.31 7.30 -11.54
N TYR A 213 21.90 6.04 -11.42
CA TYR A 213 22.35 4.98 -12.33
C TYR A 213 21.22 4.00 -12.65
N SER A 214 21.35 3.32 -13.79
CA SER A 214 20.44 2.22 -14.16
C SER A 214 21.03 0.91 -13.69
N LYS A 215 20.41 0.28 -12.69
CA LYS A 215 20.72 -1.11 -12.35
C LYS A 215 20.05 -2.01 -13.37
N ILE A 216 20.83 -2.79 -14.11
CA ILE A 216 20.34 -3.76 -15.09
C ILE A 216 20.64 -5.16 -14.55
N TRP A 217 19.66 -6.07 -14.63
CA TRP A 217 19.83 -7.46 -14.21
C TRP A 217 18.99 -8.39 -15.07
N MET A 218 19.40 -9.66 -15.18
CA MET A 218 18.61 -10.68 -15.88
C MET A 218 17.60 -11.31 -14.91
N ASP A 219 16.32 -11.19 -15.25
CA ASP A 219 15.22 -11.92 -14.60
C ASP A 219 14.95 -13.22 -15.38
N SER A 220 14.89 -14.34 -14.68
CA SER A 220 14.75 -15.67 -15.29
C SER A 220 13.41 -15.91 -15.98
N HIS A 221 12.42 -15.02 -15.86
CA HIS A 221 11.11 -15.13 -16.51
C HIS A 221 10.77 -14.00 -17.46
N GLU A 222 11.35 -12.83 -17.25
CA GLU A 222 11.05 -11.64 -18.06
C GLU A 222 12.26 -11.08 -18.78
N GLY A 223 13.38 -11.81 -18.76
CA GLY A 223 14.62 -11.43 -19.44
C GLY A 223 15.27 -10.21 -18.80
N LEU A 224 15.86 -9.35 -19.63
CA LEU A 224 16.61 -8.18 -19.16
C LEU A 224 15.68 -7.17 -18.45
N LYS A 225 15.98 -6.88 -17.19
CA LYS A 225 15.31 -5.87 -16.37
C LYS A 225 16.21 -4.68 -16.10
N LYS A 226 15.60 -3.51 -15.94
CA LYS A 226 16.26 -2.28 -15.51
C LYS A 226 15.45 -1.61 -14.39
N ALA A 227 16.14 -1.02 -13.42
CA ALA A 227 15.58 -0.01 -12.53
C ALA A 227 16.54 1.17 -12.42
N PHE A 228 15.95 2.36 -12.41
CA PHE A 228 16.69 3.58 -12.10
C PHE A 228 16.86 3.67 -10.59
N VAL A 229 18.10 3.78 -10.14
CA VAL A 229 18.50 3.92 -8.75
C VAL A 229 19.07 5.31 -8.57
N ARG A 230 18.66 5.95 -7.47
CA ARG A 230 19.23 7.19 -6.97
C ARG A 230 19.73 6.91 -5.56
N GLN A 231 21.00 7.19 -5.32
CA GLN A 231 21.68 6.89 -4.07
C GLN A 231 22.54 8.08 -3.67
N ALA A 232 22.52 8.45 -2.39
CA ALA A 232 23.45 9.42 -1.82
C ALA A 232 24.38 8.71 -0.85
N ASP A 233 25.68 8.96 -1.03
CA ASP A 233 26.74 8.44 -0.17
C ASP A 233 27.66 9.60 0.22
N PHE A 234 28.27 9.48 1.40
CA PHE A 234 29.37 10.34 1.83
C PHE A 234 30.64 10.02 1.02
N LEU A 235 31.49 11.02 0.82
CA LEU A 235 32.79 10.84 0.19
C LEU A 235 33.75 10.23 1.22
N ASP A 236 33.86 8.90 1.14
CA ASP A 236 34.78 8.03 1.88
C ASP A 236 34.40 7.77 3.35
N HIS A 237 34.05 6.51 3.65
CA HIS A 237 34.30 5.76 4.90
C HIS A 237 33.32 4.59 5.09
N ASP A 238 33.90 3.39 5.27
CA ASP A 238 33.25 2.19 5.77
C ASP A 238 32.85 2.36 7.24
N PHE A 239 31.57 2.68 7.50
CA PHE A 239 31.01 2.66 8.85
C PHE A 239 29.98 1.52 8.98
N ARG A 240 30.29 0.56 9.86
CA ARG A 240 29.44 -0.60 10.14
C ARG A 240 28.87 -0.46 11.57
N PRO A 241 27.54 -0.43 11.75
CA PRO A 241 26.95 -0.27 13.07
C PRO A 241 26.51 -1.60 13.67
N THR A 242 26.80 -1.70 14.96
CA THR A 242 26.70 -2.90 15.79
C THR A 242 25.34 -2.98 16.48
N ASN A 243 24.63 -4.08 16.19
CA ASN A 243 23.82 -4.87 17.12
C ASN A 243 22.64 -4.20 17.87
N MET A 244 21.53 -3.97 17.17
CA MET A 244 20.18 -3.78 17.74
C MET A 244 19.65 -5.01 18.51
N LYS A 245 20.22 -6.20 18.24
CA LYS A 245 19.79 -7.50 18.79
C LYS A 245 20.01 -7.57 20.31
N GLY A 246 21.12 -7.03 20.84
CA GLY A 246 21.41 -6.98 22.27
C GLY A 246 20.50 -6.01 23.04
N PHE A 247 20.17 -4.88 22.42
CA PHE A 247 19.27 -3.89 23.01
C PHE A 247 17.86 -4.45 23.16
N LEU A 248 17.28 -5.01 22.09
CA LEU A 248 15.92 -5.58 22.13
C LEU A 248 15.82 -6.76 23.13
N MET A 249 16.81 -7.65 23.16
CA MET A 249 16.82 -8.79 24.08
C MET A 249 17.00 -8.39 25.56
N SER A 250 17.70 -7.29 25.85
CA SER A 250 17.85 -6.79 27.23
C SER A 250 16.60 -6.05 27.74
N GLN A 251 15.87 -5.36 26.86
CA GLN A 251 14.58 -4.75 27.21
C GLN A 251 13.52 -5.81 27.52
N GLN A 252 13.52 -6.92 26.79
CA GLN A 252 12.58 -8.01 27.01
C GLN A 252 12.81 -8.76 28.34
N LYS A 253 14.07 -8.92 28.76
CA LYS A 253 14.42 -9.60 30.03
C LYS A 253 14.20 -8.74 31.28
N SER A 254 14.18 -7.41 31.16
CA SER A 254 14.19 -6.50 32.31
C SER A 254 12.80 -6.06 32.81
N GLY A 255 11.71 -6.57 32.25
CA GLY A 255 10.35 -6.21 32.68
C GLY A 255 9.92 -4.76 32.35
N LYS A 256 10.77 -3.99 31.66
CA LYS A 256 10.53 -2.58 31.29
C LYS A 256 9.47 -2.38 30.20
N ILE A 257 8.96 -3.47 29.60
CA ILE A 257 7.92 -3.40 28.57
C ILE A 257 6.64 -2.74 29.11
N HIS A 258 6.22 -3.06 30.34
CA HIS A 258 5.06 -2.38 30.95
C HIS A 258 5.30 -0.88 31.07
N SER A 259 6.49 -0.46 31.51
CA SER A 259 6.85 0.96 31.62
C SER A 259 6.89 1.66 30.26
N ALA A 260 7.43 0.99 29.23
CA ALA A 260 7.45 1.51 27.86
C ALA A 260 6.03 1.67 27.29
N VAL A 261 5.14 0.69 27.52
CA VAL A 261 3.73 0.78 27.12
C VAL A 261 3.02 1.91 27.85
N THR A 262 3.18 2.03 29.17
CA THR A 262 2.61 3.12 29.95
C THR A 262 3.09 4.49 29.45
N THR A 263 4.38 4.61 29.12
CA THR A 263 4.96 5.84 28.55
C THR A 263 4.35 6.15 27.18
N LEU A 264 4.18 5.14 26.32
CA LEU A 264 3.55 5.32 25.01
C LEU A 264 2.06 5.69 25.14
N LEU A 265 1.33 5.06 26.06
CA LEU A 265 -0.08 5.35 26.33
C LEU A 265 -0.29 6.76 26.90
N ALA A 266 0.61 7.23 27.76
CA ALA A 266 0.63 8.61 28.22
C ALA A 266 0.93 9.61 27.10
N GLY A 267 1.47 9.12 25.99
CA GLY A 267 1.99 9.95 24.91
C GLY A 267 3.30 10.62 25.29
N VAL A 268 3.90 11.30 24.31
CA VAL A 268 5.10 12.11 24.54
C VAL A 268 4.85 13.50 23.94
N PRO A 269 4.26 14.42 24.73
CA PRO A 269 3.75 15.70 24.25
C PRO A 269 4.80 16.54 23.51
N GLN A 270 6.07 16.52 23.97
CA GLN A 270 7.15 17.27 23.34
C GLN A 270 7.42 16.87 21.88
N TYR A 271 7.01 15.67 21.47
CA TYR A 271 7.12 15.17 20.09
C TYR A 271 5.75 15.07 19.40
N GLY A 272 4.67 15.57 20.04
CA GLY A 272 3.30 15.45 19.52
C GLY A 272 2.82 14.00 19.40
N LEU A 273 3.43 13.07 20.16
CA LEU A 273 3.07 11.67 20.13
C LEU A 273 1.78 11.45 20.94
N VAL A 274 0.71 11.16 20.22
CA VAL A 274 -0.59 10.77 20.78
C VAL A 274 -0.94 9.38 20.25
N VAL A 275 -1.26 8.46 21.14
CA VAL A 275 -1.66 7.10 20.80
C VAL A 275 -3.17 7.01 20.69
N ASN A 276 -3.67 6.16 19.80
CA ASN A 276 -5.08 5.76 19.79
C ASN A 276 -5.29 4.57 20.74
N PRO A 277 -5.88 4.76 21.93
CA PRO A 277 -5.99 3.69 22.92
C PRO A 277 -6.81 2.49 22.43
N GLN A 278 -7.86 2.73 21.63
CA GLN A 278 -8.73 1.69 21.07
C GLN A 278 -8.03 0.77 20.05
N LYS A 279 -6.86 1.19 19.56
CA LYS A 279 -6.05 0.40 18.61
C LYS A 279 -4.78 -0.15 19.24
N VAL A 280 -4.59 0.06 20.54
CA VAL A 280 -3.51 -0.59 21.28
C VAL A 280 -3.87 -2.04 21.49
N VAL A 281 -2.93 -2.91 21.17
CA VAL A 281 -3.07 -4.36 21.36
C VAL A 281 -1.84 -4.87 22.10
N VAL A 282 -2.05 -5.70 23.11
CA VAL A 282 -0.99 -6.36 23.89
C VAL A 282 -1.32 -7.83 24.10
N ASN A 283 -0.34 -8.69 24.40
CA ASN A 283 -0.57 -10.10 24.75
C ASN A 283 -0.32 -10.42 26.24
N PHE A 284 -0.34 -9.41 27.11
CA PHE A 284 -0.05 -9.53 28.53
C PHE A 284 -0.92 -8.57 29.34
N PRO A 285 -1.22 -8.90 30.61
CA PRO A 285 -2.05 -8.04 31.46
C PRO A 285 -1.33 -6.71 31.74
N LEU A 286 -2.05 -5.60 31.62
CA LEU A 286 -1.54 -4.29 32.03
C LEU A 286 -1.97 -3.99 33.47
N PRO A 287 -1.13 -3.32 34.28
CA PRO A 287 -1.51 -2.90 35.63
C PRO A 287 -2.77 -2.01 35.61
N GLU A 288 -3.68 -2.20 36.55
CA GLU A 288 -4.93 -1.42 36.61
C GLU A 288 -4.67 0.04 36.98
N ARG A 289 -5.06 0.95 36.06
CA ARG A 289 -5.23 2.41 36.20
C ARG A 289 -3.97 3.27 36.34
N PRO A 290 -3.95 4.50 35.75
CA PRO A 290 -5.02 5.52 35.72
C PRO A 290 -5.92 5.58 34.47
N TRP A 291 -5.87 4.63 33.54
CA TRP A 291 -6.58 4.69 32.25
C TRP A 291 -8.07 4.26 32.29
N SER A 292 -8.80 4.65 33.35
CA SER A 292 -10.24 4.36 33.50
C SER A 292 -11.06 5.07 32.42
N GLY A 293 -11.22 4.43 31.26
CA GLY A 293 -12.01 4.94 30.15
C GLY A 293 -11.65 4.35 28.78
N PHE A 294 -10.50 3.69 28.65
CA PHE A 294 -10.05 3.11 27.38
C PHE A 294 -9.80 1.61 27.52
N ASP A 295 -10.57 0.81 26.78
CA ASP A 295 -10.41 -0.64 26.76
C ASP A 295 -9.27 -1.01 25.79
N VAL A 296 -8.07 -1.24 26.34
CA VAL A 296 -6.93 -1.73 25.57
C VAL A 296 -7.20 -3.20 25.22
N HIS A 297 -7.01 -3.57 23.95
CA HIS A 297 -7.29 -4.94 23.53
C HIS A 297 -6.18 -5.90 23.98
N VAL A 298 -6.45 -6.66 25.06
CA VAL A 298 -5.54 -7.69 25.57
C VAL A 298 -5.87 -9.02 24.91
N LEU A 299 -4.91 -9.55 24.14
CA LEU A 299 -4.95 -10.86 23.53
C LEU A 299 -4.39 -11.93 24.49
N PRO A 300 -4.71 -13.21 24.26
CA PRO A 300 -4.07 -14.31 24.98
C PRO A 300 -2.55 -14.28 24.84
N SER A 301 -1.84 -14.79 25.86
CA SER A 301 -0.38 -14.88 25.89
C SER A 301 0.19 -15.57 24.65
N HIS A 302 -0.41 -16.71 24.29
CA HIS A 302 -0.18 -17.40 23.02
C HIS A 302 -1.28 -17.06 22.02
N CYS A 303 -0.93 -16.29 20.99
CA CYS A 303 -1.86 -15.93 19.93
C CYS A 303 -1.12 -15.64 18.61
N LEU A 304 -1.91 -15.47 17.54
CA LEU A 304 -1.44 -14.86 16.30
C LEU A 304 -1.59 -13.34 16.40
N PHE A 305 -0.52 -12.67 16.81
CA PHE A 305 -0.52 -11.24 17.09
C PHE A 305 -0.52 -10.40 15.80
N PRO A 306 -1.51 -9.52 15.59
CA PRO A 306 -1.65 -8.76 14.36
C PRO A 306 -0.78 -7.51 14.32
N TRP A 307 0.09 -7.39 13.32
CA TRP A 307 0.97 -6.23 13.16
C TRP A 307 1.24 -5.92 11.68
N CYS A 308 0.95 -4.68 11.24
CA CYS A 308 1.23 -4.20 9.88
C CYS A 308 0.72 -5.10 8.72
N GLY A 309 -0.42 -5.77 8.91
CA GLY A 309 -0.98 -6.71 7.93
C GLY A 309 -0.34 -8.10 7.92
N LEU A 310 0.45 -8.39 8.96
CA LEU A 310 1.03 -9.70 9.29
C LEU A 310 0.38 -10.23 10.58
N LEU A 311 0.51 -11.53 10.78
CA LEU A 311 0.18 -12.24 12.01
C LEU A 311 1.46 -12.94 12.48
N LEU A 312 1.89 -12.65 13.70
CA LEU A 312 3.08 -13.24 14.31
C LEU A 312 2.64 -14.22 15.40
N ASP A 313 3.08 -15.47 15.33
CA ASP A 313 2.89 -16.39 16.45
C ASP A 313 3.75 -15.91 17.63
N THR A 314 3.12 -15.61 18.76
CA THR A 314 3.82 -15.03 19.92
C THR A 314 4.75 -16.00 20.63
N GLN A 315 4.73 -17.29 20.28
CA GLN A 315 5.61 -18.30 20.85
C GLN A 315 6.74 -18.68 19.88
N SER A 316 6.40 -19.04 18.64
CA SER A 316 7.37 -19.55 17.66
C SER A 316 7.99 -18.47 16.76
N LEU A 317 7.40 -17.27 16.73
CA LEU A 317 7.71 -16.20 15.76
C LEU A 317 7.42 -16.59 14.30
N ASP A 318 6.60 -17.61 14.08
CA ASP A 318 6.09 -17.93 12.75
C ASP A 318 5.26 -16.76 12.21
N VAL A 319 5.43 -16.48 10.91
CA VAL A 319 4.84 -15.30 10.27
C VAL A 319 3.80 -15.73 9.26
N CYS A 320 2.59 -15.24 9.45
CA CYS A 320 1.50 -15.36 8.52
C CYS A 320 1.09 -14.00 7.99
N LYS A 321 0.37 -14.01 6.87
CA LYS A 321 -0.24 -12.79 6.34
C LYS A 321 -1.66 -12.66 6.85
N ASP A 322 -2.03 -11.45 7.24
CA ASP A 322 -3.38 -11.17 7.70
C ASP A 322 -4.33 -10.96 6.51
N TYR A 323 -5.23 -11.92 6.32
CA TYR A 323 -6.28 -11.88 5.30
C TYR A 323 -7.64 -11.42 5.85
N SER A 324 -7.75 -11.11 7.16
CA SER A 324 -9.01 -10.65 7.79
C SER A 324 -9.59 -9.42 7.10
N ARG A 325 -8.73 -8.55 6.57
CA ARG A 325 -9.10 -7.35 5.81
C ARG A 325 -9.91 -7.60 4.53
N TYR A 326 -9.98 -8.85 4.05
CA TYR A 326 -10.81 -9.23 2.90
C TYR A 326 -12.19 -9.73 3.33
N SER A 327 -12.42 -9.95 4.63
CA SER A 327 -13.71 -10.38 5.16
C SER A 327 -14.79 -9.35 4.81
N GLY A 328 -15.93 -9.85 4.30
CA GLY A 328 -17.05 -9.00 3.88
C GLY A 328 -16.80 -8.15 2.63
N LEU A 329 -15.62 -8.20 2.01
CA LEU A 329 -15.31 -7.43 0.82
C LEU A 329 -15.39 -8.28 -0.45
N SER A 330 -16.04 -7.75 -1.48
CA SER A 330 -15.95 -8.35 -2.80
C SER A 330 -14.53 -8.20 -3.36
N LEU A 331 -13.87 -9.34 -3.63
CA LEU A 331 -12.53 -9.39 -4.19
C LEU A 331 -12.43 -8.77 -5.60
N ARG A 332 -13.57 -8.55 -6.27
CA ARG A 332 -13.66 -7.74 -7.49
C ARG A 332 -13.00 -6.37 -7.29
N TYR A 333 -13.22 -5.73 -6.15
CA TYR A 333 -12.68 -4.40 -5.87
C TYR A 333 -11.18 -4.40 -5.51
N CYS A 334 -10.57 -5.57 -5.35
CA CYS A 334 -9.14 -5.66 -5.08
C CYS A 334 -8.28 -5.51 -6.35
N MET A 335 -8.88 -5.52 -7.54
CA MET A 335 -8.17 -5.47 -8.81
C MET A 335 -8.93 -4.76 -9.92
N THR A 336 -8.38 -3.64 -10.41
CA THR A 336 -8.85 -2.96 -11.63
C THR A 336 -8.30 -3.66 -12.89
N LEU A 337 -9.15 -4.19 -13.78
CA LEU A 337 -8.68 -4.59 -15.12
C LEU A 337 -8.56 -3.34 -16.01
N GLY A 338 -7.47 -3.23 -16.78
CA GLY A 338 -7.18 -2.04 -17.59
C GLY A 338 -7.94 -2.01 -18.93
N SER A 339 -7.28 -1.55 -20.00
CA SER A 339 -7.88 -1.37 -21.33
C SER A 339 -8.49 -2.68 -21.88
N PHE A 340 -9.63 -2.57 -22.57
CA PHE A 340 -10.42 -3.72 -22.98
C PHE A 340 -9.89 -4.46 -24.22
N HIS A 341 -9.02 -3.84 -25.03
CA HIS A 341 -8.52 -4.42 -26.28
C HIS A 341 -7.58 -5.63 -26.08
N SER A 342 -7.03 -5.81 -24.87
CA SER A 342 -6.15 -6.93 -24.52
C SER A 342 -6.42 -7.45 -23.09
N ALA A 343 -7.70 -7.59 -22.74
CA ALA A 343 -8.14 -7.89 -21.38
C ALA A 343 -7.50 -9.16 -20.79
N GLY A 344 -7.39 -10.25 -21.57
CA GLY A 344 -6.73 -11.49 -21.13
C GLY A 344 -5.24 -11.31 -20.81
N LEU A 345 -4.50 -10.60 -21.68
CA LEU A 345 -3.07 -10.34 -21.46
C LEU A 345 -2.84 -9.44 -20.24
N GLN A 346 -3.67 -8.41 -20.06
CA GLN A 346 -3.57 -7.53 -18.89
C GLN A 346 -3.95 -8.25 -17.59
N MET A 347 -4.98 -9.10 -17.63
CA MET A 347 -5.32 -10.00 -16.53
C MET A 347 -4.10 -10.86 -16.16
N ARG A 348 -3.46 -11.52 -17.13
CA ARG A 348 -2.25 -12.32 -16.94
C ARG A 348 -1.12 -11.52 -16.29
N THR A 349 -0.75 -10.38 -16.86
CA THR A 349 0.33 -9.53 -16.34
C THR A 349 0.03 -9.05 -14.92
N LYS A 350 -1.22 -8.63 -14.64
CA LYS A 350 -1.60 -8.10 -13.33
C LYS A 350 -1.66 -9.19 -12.26
N LEU A 351 -2.24 -10.35 -12.57
CA LEU A 351 -2.27 -11.49 -11.67
C LEU A 351 -0.84 -11.96 -11.33
N MET A 352 0.04 -12.06 -12.33
CA MET A 352 1.43 -12.44 -12.11
C MET A 352 2.19 -11.41 -11.26
N SER A 353 2.00 -10.12 -11.54
CA SER A 353 2.59 -9.02 -10.76
C SER A 353 2.15 -9.05 -9.29
N ILE A 354 0.86 -9.30 -9.03
CA ILE A 354 0.33 -9.42 -7.67
C ILE A 354 0.91 -10.65 -6.97
N LEU A 355 0.95 -11.81 -7.64
CA LEU A 355 1.53 -13.03 -7.09
C LEU A 355 2.98 -12.76 -6.66
N ARG A 356 3.80 -12.20 -7.55
CA ARG A 356 5.18 -11.77 -7.25
C ARG A 356 5.30 -10.88 -6.03
N LEU A 357 4.49 -9.82 -5.98
CA LEU A 357 4.52 -8.86 -4.88
C LEU A 357 4.13 -9.50 -3.54
N LYS A 358 3.27 -10.52 -3.56
CA LYS A 358 2.75 -11.17 -2.36
C LYS A 358 3.54 -12.42 -1.96
N SER A 359 4.31 -13.02 -2.86
CA SER A 359 5.19 -14.16 -2.61
C SER A 359 6.54 -13.73 -2.04
N HIS A 360 6.54 -13.20 -0.82
CA HIS A 360 7.75 -12.74 -0.15
C HIS A 360 8.43 -13.87 0.63
N THR A 361 9.77 -13.94 0.62
CA THR A 361 10.58 -14.96 1.32
C THR A 361 10.25 -15.07 2.81
N LEU A 362 9.89 -13.96 3.45
CA LEU A 362 9.38 -13.90 4.83
C LEU A 362 8.34 -15.00 5.17
N PHE A 363 7.49 -15.37 4.22
CA PHE A 363 6.41 -16.35 4.43
C PHE A 363 6.77 -17.77 3.98
N LEU A 364 7.85 -17.92 3.22
CA LEU A 364 8.23 -19.16 2.54
C LEU A 364 9.49 -19.80 3.11
N ASP A 365 10.28 -19.03 3.86
CA ASP A 365 11.56 -19.45 4.43
C ASP A 365 11.37 -20.39 5.63
N LEU A 366 11.81 -21.64 5.47
CA LEU A 366 11.77 -22.69 6.49
C LEU A 366 12.78 -22.48 7.62
N LYS A 367 13.76 -21.59 7.47
CA LYS A 367 14.65 -21.21 8.59
C LYS A 367 13.90 -20.36 9.61
N ASN A 368 12.97 -19.54 9.13
CA ASN A 368 12.20 -18.62 9.95
C ASN A 368 10.84 -19.18 10.36
N ASN A 369 10.23 -20.04 9.53
CA ASN A 369 8.87 -20.54 9.72
C ASN A 369 8.85 -22.06 9.85
N SER A 370 7.93 -22.59 10.67
CA SER A 370 7.61 -24.02 10.68
C SER A 370 7.07 -24.49 9.33
N ILE A 371 7.21 -25.78 9.05
CA ILE A 371 6.76 -26.37 7.78
C ILE A 371 5.25 -26.22 7.61
N GLU A 372 4.48 -26.41 8.68
CA GLU A 372 3.03 -26.24 8.72
C GLU A 372 2.63 -24.81 8.35
N VAL A 373 3.34 -23.81 8.89
CA VAL A 373 3.06 -22.41 8.59
C VAL A 373 3.45 -22.04 7.16
N VAL A 374 4.56 -22.55 6.64
CA VAL A 374 4.93 -22.35 5.23
C VAL A 374 3.85 -22.92 4.31
N TYR A 375 3.35 -24.14 4.58
CA TYR A 375 2.22 -24.70 3.81
C TYR A 375 0.95 -23.86 3.93
N ARG A 376 0.59 -23.39 5.14
CA ARG A 376 -0.56 -22.51 5.35
C ARG A 376 -0.45 -21.20 4.58
N ASN A 377 0.75 -20.62 4.55
CA ASN A 377 1.05 -19.39 3.80
C ASN A 377 0.93 -19.60 2.30
N ILE A 378 1.49 -20.70 1.78
CA ILE A 378 1.38 -21.09 0.37
C ILE A 378 -0.09 -21.28 -0.01
N TYR A 379 -0.83 -22.08 0.77
CA TYR A 379 -2.25 -22.33 0.55
C TYR A 379 -3.04 -21.01 0.51
N SER A 380 -2.89 -20.16 1.52
CA SER A 380 -3.64 -18.91 1.63
C SER A 380 -3.32 -17.94 0.48
N LEU A 381 -2.05 -17.89 0.07
CA LEU A 381 -1.61 -17.10 -1.09
C LEU A 381 -2.25 -17.60 -2.39
N LEU A 382 -2.20 -18.91 -2.65
CA LEU A 382 -2.74 -19.52 -3.86
C LEU A 382 -4.27 -19.45 -3.89
N LEU A 383 -4.93 -19.64 -2.74
CA LEU A 383 -6.38 -19.52 -2.61
C LEU A 383 -6.84 -18.10 -2.96
N LEU A 384 -6.21 -17.06 -2.38
CA LEU A 384 -6.56 -15.68 -2.72
C LEU A 384 -6.25 -15.36 -4.19
N GLN A 385 -5.19 -15.96 -4.75
CA GLN A 385 -4.87 -15.81 -6.17
C GLN A 385 -5.94 -16.46 -7.06
N ALA A 386 -6.48 -17.62 -6.68
CA ALA A 386 -7.57 -18.29 -7.37
C ALA A 386 -8.85 -17.44 -7.35
N TYR A 387 -9.20 -16.87 -6.20
CA TYR A 387 -10.34 -15.93 -6.12
C TYR A 387 -10.16 -14.70 -7.01
N ARG A 388 -8.95 -14.13 -7.05
CA ARG A 388 -8.63 -13.01 -7.95
C ARG A 388 -8.76 -13.39 -9.41
N PHE A 389 -8.24 -14.57 -9.77
CA PHE A 389 -8.39 -15.12 -11.12
C PHE A 389 -9.86 -15.27 -11.49
N HIS A 390 -10.67 -15.88 -10.61
CA HIS A 390 -12.10 -16.07 -10.80
C HIS A 390 -12.82 -14.73 -11.01
N ALA A 391 -12.58 -13.76 -10.12
CA ALA A 391 -13.16 -12.43 -10.24
C ALA A 391 -12.78 -11.75 -11.57
N CYS A 392 -11.53 -11.88 -12.04
CA CYS A 392 -11.12 -11.32 -13.33
C CYS A 392 -11.78 -12.05 -14.50
N ALA A 393 -11.81 -13.38 -14.47
CA ALA A 393 -12.39 -14.22 -15.52
C ALA A 393 -13.89 -13.97 -15.71
N GLN A 394 -14.63 -13.73 -14.62
CA GLN A 394 -16.05 -13.38 -14.67
C GLN A 394 -16.31 -11.98 -15.25
N ASN A 395 -15.36 -11.06 -15.13
CA ASN A 395 -15.52 -9.66 -15.52
C ASN A 395 -14.82 -9.34 -16.86
N LEU A 396 -14.47 -10.36 -17.66
CA LEU A 396 -13.91 -10.15 -19.00
C LEU A 396 -14.93 -9.46 -19.92
N PRO A 397 -14.49 -8.50 -20.75
CA PRO A 397 -15.39 -7.71 -21.58
C PRO A 397 -15.92 -8.51 -22.77
N PHE A 398 -16.96 -7.97 -23.42
CA PHE A 398 -17.47 -8.42 -24.72
C PHE A 398 -17.87 -9.91 -24.76
N GLY A 399 -18.30 -10.46 -23.62
CA GLY A 399 -18.71 -11.87 -23.52
C GLY A 399 -17.57 -12.86 -23.76
N GLN A 400 -16.32 -12.45 -23.57
CA GLN A 400 -15.19 -13.37 -23.45
C GLN A 400 -15.38 -14.21 -22.18
N THR A 401 -15.22 -15.52 -22.30
CA THR A 401 -15.36 -16.45 -21.18
C THR A 401 -14.22 -17.46 -21.21
N VAL A 402 -13.98 -18.11 -20.07
CA VAL A 402 -12.97 -19.17 -19.97
C VAL A 402 -13.26 -20.30 -20.96
N ALA A 403 -14.54 -20.68 -21.11
CA ALA A 403 -14.97 -21.73 -22.02
C ALA A 403 -14.65 -21.46 -23.50
N LYS A 404 -14.58 -20.18 -23.92
CA LYS A 404 -14.24 -19.81 -25.30
C LYS A 404 -12.75 -19.93 -25.62
N ASN A 405 -11.88 -19.97 -24.62
CA ASN A 405 -10.43 -20.12 -24.82
C ASN A 405 -9.76 -20.82 -23.62
N PRO A 406 -10.10 -22.08 -23.32
CA PRO A 406 -9.68 -22.76 -22.10
C PRO A 406 -8.16 -22.95 -22.02
N VAL A 407 -7.51 -23.22 -23.16
CA VAL A 407 -6.05 -23.43 -23.25
C VAL A 407 -5.27 -22.20 -22.74
N TYR A 408 -5.70 -21.00 -23.13
CA TYR A 408 -5.04 -19.77 -22.68
C TYR A 408 -5.09 -19.59 -21.16
N PHE A 409 -6.25 -19.86 -20.55
CA PHE A 409 -6.43 -19.72 -19.11
C PHE A 409 -5.71 -20.82 -18.32
N LEU A 410 -5.72 -22.06 -18.82
CA LEU A 410 -4.95 -23.16 -18.23
C LEU A 410 -3.45 -22.86 -18.25
N GLN A 411 -2.92 -22.36 -19.37
CA GLN A 411 -1.52 -21.95 -19.45
C GLN A 411 -1.20 -20.84 -18.44
N MET A 412 -2.10 -19.86 -18.29
CA MET A 412 -1.93 -18.80 -17.28
C MET A 412 -1.85 -19.35 -15.84
N ILE A 413 -2.71 -20.32 -15.50
CA ILE A 413 -2.70 -20.97 -14.19
C ILE A 413 -1.40 -21.75 -13.99
N TRP A 414 -0.98 -22.52 -15.01
CA TRP A 414 0.26 -23.28 -14.97
C TRP A 414 1.49 -22.40 -14.77
N ASP A 415 1.54 -21.26 -15.46
CA ASP A 415 2.66 -20.32 -15.33
C ASP A 415 2.73 -19.71 -13.92
N MET A 416 1.57 -19.39 -13.32
CA MET A 416 1.49 -18.89 -11.94
C MET A 416 1.91 -19.95 -10.92
N ALA A 417 1.47 -21.20 -11.10
CA ALA A 417 1.87 -22.32 -10.24
C ALA A 417 3.37 -22.62 -10.36
N GLY A 418 3.89 -22.66 -11.59
CA GLY A 418 5.32 -22.83 -11.86
C GLY A 418 6.16 -21.71 -11.25
N PHE A 419 5.68 -20.47 -11.31
CA PHE A 419 6.32 -19.33 -10.65
C PHE A 419 6.36 -19.48 -9.13
N ALA A 420 5.24 -19.82 -8.50
CA ALA A 420 5.17 -20.03 -7.05
C ALA A 420 6.12 -21.15 -6.59
N ASN A 421 6.14 -22.29 -7.27
CA ASN A 421 7.05 -23.40 -6.98
C ASN A 421 8.53 -22.97 -7.05
N ARG A 422 8.91 -22.19 -8.07
CA ARG A 422 10.28 -21.68 -8.19
C ARG A 422 10.65 -20.74 -7.05
N LEU A 423 9.74 -19.86 -6.62
CA LEU A 423 10.01 -18.98 -5.47
C LEU A 423 10.18 -19.75 -4.16
N ILE A 424 9.39 -20.80 -3.94
CA ILE A 424 9.55 -21.68 -2.77
C ILE A 424 10.95 -22.31 -2.78
N ARG A 425 11.39 -22.82 -3.93
CA ARG A 425 12.74 -23.41 -4.09
C ARG A 425 13.86 -22.39 -3.91
N ILE A 426 13.71 -21.18 -4.45
CA ILE A 426 14.69 -20.10 -4.28
C ILE A 426 14.79 -19.68 -2.81
N SER A 427 13.66 -19.61 -2.12
CA SER A 427 13.60 -19.22 -0.70
C SER A 427 14.21 -20.27 0.22
N ASN A 428 14.26 -21.53 -0.22
CA ASN A 428 14.73 -22.67 0.57
C ASN A 428 15.83 -23.45 -0.15
N LYS A 429 16.77 -22.76 -0.80
CA LYS A 429 17.97 -23.43 -1.31
C LYS A 429 18.70 -24.02 -0.10
N GLY A 430 18.70 -25.35 0.00
CA GLY A 430 19.54 -26.05 0.96
C GLY A 430 20.98 -25.61 0.76
N SER A 431 21.75 -25.54 1.86
CA SER A 431 23.20 -25.57 1.72
C SER A 431 23.53 -26.95 1.17
N CYS A 432 23.84 -27.03 -0.13
CA CYS A 432 24.55 -28.20 -0.66
C CYS A 432 25.92 -28.28 0.01
#